data_AF-Q14QC7-F1
#
_entry.id   AF-Q14QC7-F1
#
_cell.length_a   1.000
_cell.length_b   1.000
_cell.length_c   1.000
_cell.angle_alpha   90.00
_cell.angle_beta   90.00
_cell.angle_gamma   90.00
#
_symmetry.space_group_name_H-M   'P 1'
#
loop_
_entity.id
_entity.type
_entity.pdbx_description
1 polymer ?
#
loop_
_entity_poly.entity_id
_entity_poly.type
_entity_poly.pdbx_seq_one_letter_code
_entity_poly.pdbx_strand_id
1 'polypeptide(L)'
;MNIQQKRFNDLNGNTQTPFYQHKFIYVDKNKSSNYGYFLNSVNNQNASDFWNTTQGKHLKNYMINYKKWNSDNDLSKLTYEAVLSYWRDYVSDIRNHLAVNESINNFKALNDLNISALKMNAKDMKTIRNKIENFVWKEINKDYIIQIYKNNKWQKLTDDDLNQLITNQQEQTKEIMLKIKALNTSMLLFGETNQFKVINNLNYDENKVIDLSKIKYQNQEYNFKDKKMIFLIIILWNILSKVLKLIN
;
A
#
# COMPACT_ATOMS: atom_id res chain seq x y z
N MET A 1 -14.75 12.81 -36.62
CA MET A 1 -16.22 12.63 -36.60
C MET A 1 -16.75 13.33 -35.34
N ASN A 2 -17.69 14.26 -35.45
CA ASN A 2 -18.04 15.16 -34.34
C ASN A 2 -19.29 14.65 -33.60
N ILE A 3 -19.13 14.07 -32.41
CA ILE A 3 -20.24 13.46 -31.65
C ILE A 3 -20.95 14.55 -30.85
N GLN A 4 -22.07 15.06 -31.38
CA GLN A 4 -22.94 15.96 -30.63
C GLN A 4 -23.55 15.25 -29.42
N GLN A 5 -23.31 15.77 -28.22
CA GLN A 5 -24.01 15.34 -27.01
C GLN A 5 -25.47 15.82 -27.07
N LYS A 6 -26.39 14.95 -27.52
CA LYS A 6 -27.83 15.20 -27.40
C LYS A 6 -28.21 15.29 -25.92
N ARG A 7 -28.44 16.52 -25.46
CA ARG A 7 -29.09 16.80 -24.17
C ARG A 7 -30.59 16.51 -24.31
N PHE A 8 -31.18 15.94 -23.28
CA PHE A 8 -32.62 15.74 -23.18
C PHE A 8 -33.15 16.67 -22.10
N ASN A 9 -34.14 17.48 -22.45
CA ASN A 9 -34.87 18.31 -21.49
C ASN A 9 -36.12 17.56 -21.04
N ASP A 10 -36.60 17.83 -19.82
CA ASP A 10 -37.90 17.35 -19.39
C ASP A 10 -39.07 18.19 -19.94
N LEU A 11 -40.29 17.74 -19.64
CA LEU A 11 -41.54 18.40 -20.05
C LEU A 11 -41.69 19.82 -19.48
N ASN A 12 -40.88 20.21 -18.49
CA ASN A 12 -40.83 21.54 -17.90
C ASN A 12 -39.63 22.36 -18.41
N GLY A 13 -38.91 21.87 -19.42
CA GLY A 13 -37.80 22.56 -20.09
C GLY A 13 -36.44 22.48 -19.36
N ASN A 14 -36.36 21.81 -18.20
CA ASN A 14 -35.09 21.70 -17.48
C ASN A 14 -34.16 20.74 -18.20
N THR A 15 -32.88 21.09 -18.34
CA THR A 15 -31.85 20.16 -18.84
C THR A 15 -31.64 19.07 -17.81
N GLN A 16 -32.19 17.88 -18.04
CA GLN A 16 -31.86 16.73 -17.23
C GLN A 16 -30.43 16.28 -17.52
N THR A 17 -29.71 15.84 -16.49
CA THR A 17 -28.52 15.00 -16.71
C THR A 17 -28.95 13.77 -17.49
N PRO A 18 -28.22 13.37 -18.54
CA PRO A 18 -28.69 12.37 -19.49
C PRO A 18 -28.98 11.05 -18.78
N PHE A 19 -30.00 10.33 -19.27
CA PHE A 19 -30.64 9.13 -18.71
C PHE A 19 -29.69 7.97 -18.31
N TYR A 20 -28.41 8.07 -18.65
CA TYR A 20 -27.33 7.17 -18.24
C TYR A 20 -26.77 7.46 -16.84
N GLN A 21 -26.98 8.67 -16.28
CA GLN A 21 -26.62 9.04 -14.91
C GLN A 21 -27.70 8.68 -13.86
N HIS A 22 -28.46 7.61 -14.10
CA HIS A 22 -29.38 7.09 -13.09
C HIS A 22 -28.63 6.69 -11.81
N LYS A 23 -29.16 7.11 -10.66
CA LYS A 23 -28.60 6.85 -9.34
C LYS A 23 -28.72 5.35 -8.98
N PHE A 24 -27.69 4.56 -9.29
CA PHE A 24 -27.62 3.13 -8.97
C PHE A 24 -27.36 2.87 -7.47
N ILE A 25 -28.42 2.77 -6.66
CA ILE A 25 -28.42 2.14 -5.32
C ILE A 25 -29.45 1.01 -5.33
N TYR A 26 -29.09 -0.14 -4.77
CA TYR A 26 -29.81 -0.93 -3.76
C TYR A 26 -29.42 -2.40 -3.91
N VAL A 27 -28.63 -2.88 -2.95
CA VAL A 27 -28.43 -4.30 -2.67
C VAL A 27 -29.16 -4.55 -1.34
N ASP A 28 -30.36 -5.13 -1.46
CA ASP A 28 -31.28 -5.44 -0.35
C ASP A 28 -31.84 -4.22 0.42
N LYS A 29 -33.06 -4.35 0.93
CA LYS A 29 -33.68 -3.42 1.90
C LYS A 29 -33.13 -3.66 3.32
N ASN A 30 -32.58 -4.85 3.58
CA ASN A 30 -32.18 -5.33 4.90
C ASN A 30 -30.64 -5.30 5.16
N LYS A 31 -29.81 -4.93 4.17
CA LYS A 31 -28.33 -4.80 4.29
C LYS A 31 -27.84 -3.34 4.13
N SER A 32 -28.61 -2.38 4.65
CA SER A 32 -28.60 -0.97 4.21
C SER A 32 -27.33 -0.14 4.49
N SER A 33 -26.31 -0.65 5.19
CA SER A 33 -25.11 0.12 5.57
C SER A 33 -23.96 0.11 4.54
N ASN A 34 -23.82 -0.96 3.74
CA ASN A 34 -22.55 -1.24 3.07
C ASN A 34 -22.47 -0.82 1.59
N TYR A 35 -23.60 -0.59 0.92
CA TYR A 35 -23.68 -0.44 -0.53
C TYR A 35 -24.10 0.97 -0.96
N GLY A 36 -23.18 1.93 -0.81
CA GLY A 36 -23.36 3.30 -1.30
C GLY A 36 -23.41 3.40 -2.83
N TYR A 37 -23.96 4.50 -3.34
CA TYR A 37 -24.01 4.80 -4.76
C TYR A 37 -22.62 5.04 -5.33
N PHE A 38 -22.26 4.35 -6.42
CA PHE A 38 -21.06 4.66 -7.21
C PHE A 38 -20.98 6.15 -7.59
N LEU A 39 -22.12 6.74 -7.99
CA LEU A 39 -22.23 8.18 -8.33
C LEU A 39 -22.07 9.12 -7.13
N ASN A 40 -22.23 8.66 -5.88
CA ASN A 40 -21.92 9.47 -4.69
C ASN A 40 -20.47 9.25 -4.24
N SER A 41 -19.87 8.10 -4.57
CA SER A 41 -18.47 7.79 -4.29
C SER A 41 -17.49 8.42 -5.29
N VAL A 42 -17.96 8.75 -6.50
CA VAL A 42 -17.20 9.49 -7.53
C VAL A 42 -17.75 10.91 -7.65
N ASN A 43 -17.18 11.85 -6.87
CA ASN A 43 -17.23 13.25 -7.28
C ASN A 43 -16.57 13.38 -8.66
N ASN A 44 -17.16 14.19 -9.55
CA ASN A 44 -16.99 14.25 -11.02
C ASN A 44 -15.56 14.40 -11.62
N GLN A 45 -14.49 14.27 -10.83
CA GLN A 45 -13.10 14.48 -11.26
C GLN A 45 -12.14 13.34 -10.88
N ASN A 46 -12.38 12.56 -9.80
CA ASN A 46 -11.43 11.56 -9.30
C ASN A 46 -12.01 10.13 -9.22
N ALA A 47 -12.02 9.42 -10.35
CA ALA A 47 -12.27 7.97 -10.36
C ALA A 47 -11.15 7.17 -9.64
N SER A 48 -9.98 7.78 -9.43
CA SER A 48 -8.86 7.22 -8.67
C SER A 48 -9.20 6.96 -7.19
N ASP A 49 -9.95 7.82 -6.53
CA ASP A 49 -10.21 7.71 -5.08
C ASP A 49 -11.30 6.68 -4.74
N PHE A 50 -12.22 6.42 -5.68
CA PHE A 50 -13.23 5.36 -5.58
C PHE A 50 -12.62 4.00 -5.22
N TRP A 51 -11.48 3.63 -5.80
CA TRP A 51 -10.85 2.31 -5.60
C TRP A 51 -10.35 2.03 -4.17
N ASN A 52 -10.29 3.05 -3.31
CA ASN A 52 -9.99 2.90 -1.88
C ASN A 52 -11.24 2.77 -1.01
N THR A 53 -12.43 3.13 -1.52
CA THR A 53 -13.70 3.00 -0.79
C THR A 53 -14.07 1.53 -0.58
N THR A 54 -14.97 1.26 0.36
CA THR A 54 -15.56 -0.08 0.57
C THR A 54 -16.15 -0.63 -0.74
N GLN A 55 -16.85 0.21 -1.50
CA GLN A 55 -17.46 -0.15 -2.78
C GLN A 55 -16.39 -0.47 -3.84
N GLY A 56 -15.32 0.31 -3.93
CA GLY A 56 -14.17 0.04 -4.81
C GLY A 56 -13.43 -1.25 -4.46
N LYS A 57 -13.32 -1.59 -3.16
CA LYS A 57 -12.75 -2.88 -2.71
C LYS A 57 -13.64 -4.05 -3.12
N HIS A 58 -14.96 -3.98 -2.89
CA HIS A 58 -15.88 -5.03 -3.34
C HIS A 58 -15.84 -5.21 -4.87
N LEU A 59 -15.79 -4.13 -5.64
CA LEU A 59 -15.69 -4.21 -7.10
C LEU A 59 -14.37 -4.86 -7.55
N LYS A 60 -13.23 -4.50 -6.93
CA LYS A 60 -11.94 -5.16 -7.21
C LYS A 60 -11.98 -6.66 -6.91
N ASN A 61 -12.55 -7.07 -5.76
CA ASN A 61 -12.71 -8.49 -5.42
C ASN A 61 -13.57 -9.24 -6.45
N TYR A 62 -14.67 -8.63 -6.91
CA TYR A 62 -15.52 -9.19 -7.96
C TYR A 62 -14.78 -9.33 -9.30
N MET A 63 -14.02 -8.31 -9.71
CA MET A 63 -13.24 -8.35 -10.95
C MET A 63 -12.14 -9.42 -10.91
N ILE A 64 -11.49 -9.62 -9.75
CA ILE A 64 -10.54 -10.73 -9.55
C ILE A 64 -11.25 -12.09 -9.68
N ASN A 65 -12.28 -12.32 -8.87
CA ASN A 65 -12.89 -13.65 -8.73
C ASN A 65 -13.72 -14.09 -9.95
N TYR A 66 -14.44 -13.16 -10.61
CA TYR A 66 -15.42 -13.50 -11.66
C TYR A 66 -15.03 -13.00 -13.05
N LYS A 67 -14.18 -11.96 -13.16
CA LYS A 67 -13.61 -11.51 -14.45
C LYS A 67 -12.15 -11.94 -14.65
N LYS A 68 -11.57 -12.68 -13.70
CA LYS A 68 -10.18 -13.20 -13.69
C LYS A 68 -9.09 -12.11 -13.73
N TRP A 69 -9.37 -10.92 -13.18
CA TRP A 69 -8.37 -9.85 -13.12
C TRP A 69 -7.25 -10.18 -12.11
N ASN A 70 -6.03 -9.77 -12.42
CA ASN A 70 -4.83 -10.01 -11.61
C ASN A 70 -4.01 -8.71 -11.44
N SER A 71 -2.74 -8.82 -11.03
CA SER A 71 -1.84 -7.68 -10.84
C SER A 71 -1.43 -6.94 -12.12
N ASP A 72 -1.75 -7.46 -13.29
CA ASP A 72 -1.27 -6.97 -14.59
C ASP A 72 -2.37 -6.19 -15.32
N ASN A 73 -3.60 -6.23 -14.79
CA ASN A 73 -4.68 -5.36 -15.17
C ASN A 73 -4.54 -3.98 -14.49
N ASP A 74 -4.37 -2.94 -15.31
CA ASP A 74 -4.14 -1.57 -14.83
C ASP A 74 -5.46 -0.79 -14.73
N LEU A 75 -5.92 -0.55 -13.49
CA LEU A 75 -7.13 0.23 -13.22
C LEU A 75 -7.03 1.70 -13.64
N SER A 76 -5.84 2.26 -13.86
CA SER A 76 -5.70 3.64 -14.35
C SER A 76 -6.11 3.78 -15.82
N LYS A 77 -6.17 2.68 -16.57
CA LYS A 77 -6.60 2.63 -17.98
C LYS A 77 -8.10 2.45 -18.18
N LEU A 78 -8.89 2.25 -17.11
CA LEU A 78 -10.34 2.12 -17.21
C LEU A 78 -11.00 3.49 -17.38
N THR A 79 -11.83 3.63 -18.40
CA THR A 79 -12.74 4.78 -18.52
C THR A 79 -13.83 4.70 -17.46
N TYR A 80 -14.42 5.85 -17.13
CA TYR A 80 -15.54 5.96 -16.18
C TYR A 80 -16.73 5.04 -16.55
N GLU A 81 -17.02 4.91 -17.84
CA GLU A 81 -18.06 4.04 -18.40
C GLU A 81 -17.74 2.56 -18.21
N ALA A 82 -16.46 2.18 -18.35
CA ALA A 82 -16.02 0.81 -18.11
C ALA A 82 -16.16 0.43 -16.62
N VAL A 83 -15.79 1.32 -15.70
CA VAL A 83 -16.00 1.10 -14.25
C VAL A 83 -17.49 1.02 -13.92
N LEU A 84 -18.32 1.88 -14.50
CA LEU A 84 -19.78 1.80 -14.39
C LEU A 84 -20.35 0.47 -14.90
N SER A 85 -19.80 -0.09 -15.98
CA SER A 85 -20.21 -1.39 -16.50
C SER A 85 -19.89 -2.51 -15.51
N TYR A 86 -18.65 -2.58 -15.00
CA TYR A 86 -18.29 -3.58 -13.99
C TYR A 86 -19.11 -3.43 -12.71
N TRP A 87 -19.44 -2.20 -12.29
CA TRP A 87 -20.32 -1.96 -11.13
C TRP A 87 -21.75 -2.46 -11.37
N ARG A 88 -22.28 -2.32 -12.58
CA ARG A 88 -23.59 -2.85 -12.97
C ARG A 88 -23.61 -4.38 -12.98
N ASP A 89 -22.59 -5.01 -13.55
CA ASP A 89 -22.41 -6.47 -13.51
C ASP A 89 -22.40 -6.98 -12.05
N TYR A 90 -21.54 -6.39 -11.20
CA TYR A 90 -21.41 -6.73 -9.78
C TYR A 90 -22.75 -6.62 -9.00
N VAL A 91 -23.49 -5.52 -9.18
CA VAL A 91 -24.79 -5.32 -8.51
C VAL A 91 -25.87 -6.26 -9.07
N SER A 92 -25.81 -6.60 -10.36
CA SER A 92 -26.71 -7.58 -10.99
C SER A 92 -26.47 -8.98 -10.41
N ASP A 93 -25.21 -9.43 -10.36
CA ASP A 93 -24.86 -10.78 -9.91
C ASP A 93 -25.23 -11.02 -8.45
N ILE A 94 -25.02 -10.04 -7.56
CA ILE A 94 -25.47 -10.12 -6.16
C ILE A 94 -27.00 -10.19 -6.06
N ARG A 95 -27.73 -9.37 -6.84
CA ARG A 95 -29.21 -9.37 -6.84
C ARG A 95 -29.79 -10.71 -7.32
N ASN A 96 -29.08 -11.39 -8.22
CA ASN A 96 -29.46 -12.71 -8.72
C ASN A 96 -28.97 -13.85 -7.82
N HIS A 97 -28.38 -13.55 -6.65
CA HIS A 97 -27.76 -14.50 -5.73
C HIS A 97 -26.70 -15.43 -6.38
N LEU A 98 -26.08 -14.97 -7.47
CA LEU A 98 -24.87 -15.60 -7.98
C LEU A 98 -23.78 -15.44 -6.91
N ALA A 99 -22.95 -16.47 -6.72
CA ALA A 99 -22.17 -16.68 -5.50
C ALA A 99 -20.94 -15.75 -5.38
N VAL A 100 -21.16 -14.43 -5.38
CA VAL A 100 -20.20 -13.38 -5.09
C VAL A 100 -19.84 -13.43 -3.61
N ASN A 101 -18.78 -14.16 -3.26
CA ASN A 101 -18.38 -14.32 -1.86
C ASN A 101 -17.64 -13.06 -1.36
N GLU A 102 -18.40 -12.16 -0.74
CA GLU A 102 -17.94 -10.87 -0.23
C GLU A 102 -16.91 -10.98 0.91
N SER A 103 -16.77 -12.16 1.54
CA SER A 103 -15.76 -12.42 2.58
C SER A 103 -14.37 -12.78 2.05
N ILE A 104 -14.22 -13.03 0.74
CA ILE A 104 -12.91 -13.23 0.11
C ILE A 104 -12.18 -11.90 0.03
N ASN A 105 -11.20 -11.69 0.91
CA ASN A 105 -10.25 -10.57 0.81
C ASN A 105 -9.02 -10.99 -0.01
N ASN A 106 -8.99 -10.63 -1.30
CA ASN A 106 -7.83 -10.91 -2.17
C ASN A 106 -6.68 -9.89 -1.99
N PHE A 107 -6.79 -8.91 -1.10
CA PHE A 107 -5.82 -7.82 -0.99
C PHE A 107 -4.81 -8.02 0.15
N LYS A 108 -3.51 -7.88 -0.15
CA LYS A 108 -2.45 -7.73 0.86
C LYS A 108 -2.60 -6.35 1.51
N ALA A 109 -2.84 -6.35 2.81
CA ALA A 109 -2.82 -5.15 3.64
C ALA A 109 -1.38 -4.67 3.83
N LEU A 110 -1.10 -3.39 3.62
CA LEU A 110 0.23 -2.82 3.88
C LEU A 110 0.45 -2.47 5.36
N ASN A 111 -0.62 -2.23 6.12
CA ASN A 111 -0.55 -1.95 7.57
C ASN A 111 0.06 -3.11 8.38
N ASP A 112 -0.08 -4.34 7.91
CA ASP A 112 0.43 -5.55 8.58
C ASP A 112 1.90 -5.85 8.21
N LEU A 113 2.49 -5.07 7.30
CA LEU A 113 3.86 -5.21 6.85
C LEU A 113 4.82 -4.41 7.75
N ASN A 114 5.58 -5.11 8.59
CA ASN A 114 6.59 -4.50 9.46
C ASN A 114 7.92 -4.30 8.71
N ILE A 115 8.13 -3.11 8.15
CA ILE A 115 9.34 -2.76 7.41
C ILE A 115 10.45 -2.34 8.37
N SER A 116 11.58 -3.05 8.30
CA SER A 116 12.78 -2.74 9.10
C SER A 116 13.44 -1.41 8.70
N ALA A 117 14.31 -0.86 9.57
CA ALA A 117 15.06 0.34 9.24
C ALA A 117 16.16 0.04 8.20
N LEU A 118 16.10 0.72 7.05
CA LEU A 118 17.18 0.69 6.06
C LEU A 118 18.37 1.50 6.60
N LYS A 119 19.55 0.87 6.66
CA LYS A 119 20.82 1.51 6.99
C LYS A 119 21.76 1.41 5.79
N MET A 120 22.49 2.48 5.48
CA MET A 120 23.40 2.51 4.34
C MET A 120 24.55 3.51 4.49
N ASN A 121 25.51 3.45 3.56
CA ASN A 121 26.73 4.26 3.49
C ASN A 121 26.90 5.06 2.18
N ALA A 122 25.80 5.53 1.60
CA ALA A 122 25.79 6.16 0.28
C ALA A 122 26.31 7.61 0.31
N LYS A 123 27.10 7.99 -0.69
CA LYS A 123 27.68 9.34 -0.84
C LYS A 123 26.88 10.28 -1.75
N ASP A 124 26.02 9.72 -2.60
CA ASP A 124 25.31 10.46 -3.64
C ASP A 124 23.82 10.10 -3.71
N MET A 125 23.02 11.03 -4.24
CA MET A 125 21.56 10.94 -4.33
C MET A 125 21.07 9.73 -5.15
N LYS A 126 21.79 9.33 -6.20
CA LYS A 126 21.40 8.23 -7.09
C LYS A 126 21.61 6.88 -6.40
N THR A 127 22.71 6.71 -5.68
CA THR A 127 22.93 5.53 -4.83
C THR A 127 21.93 5.49 -3.67
N ILE A 128 21.60 6.62 -3.05
CA ILE A 128 20.55 6.72 -2.01
C ILE A 128 19.20 6.26 -2.57
N ARG A 129 18.74 6.82 -3.71
CA ARG A 129 17.49 6.42 -4.39
C ARG A 129 17.51 4.92 -4.71
N ASN A 130 18.54 4.44 -5.38
CA ASN A 130 18.65 3.02 -5.76
C ASN A 130 18.63 2.09 -4.55
N LYS A 131 19.25 2.44 -3.42
CA LYS A 131 19.22 1.61 -2.20
C LYS A 131 17.83 1.61 -1.56
N ILE A 132 17.14 2.75 -1.51
CA ILE A 132 15.75 2.86 -1.02
C ILE A 132 14.79 2.05 -1.89
N GLU A 133 14.86 2.21 -3.22
CA GLU A 133 13.96 1.52 -4.16
C GLU A 133 14.21 0.01 -4.20
N ASN A 134 15.47 -0.45 -4.21
CA ASN A 134 15.78 -1.88 -4.14
C ASN A 134 15.45 -2.52 -2.77
N PHE A 135 15.47 -1.74 -1.69
CA PHE A 135 15.02 -2.21 -0.38
C PHE A 135 13.51 -2.39 -0.37
N VAL A 136 12.76 -1.36 -0.80
CA VAL A 136 11.30 -1.42 -0.87
C VAL A 136 10.81 -2.49 -1.84
N TRP A 137 11.43 -2.63 -3.01
CA TRP A 137 11.03 -3.60 -4.04
C TRP A 137 11.01 -5.06 -3.54
N LYS A 138 11.91 -5.41 -2.60
CA LYS A 138 11.96 -6.74 -1.98
C LYS A 138 10.78 -7.02 -1.04
N GLU A 139 10.25 -5.99 -0.39
CA GLU A 139 9.09 -6.07 0.50
C GLU A 139 7.75 -5.96 -0.27
N ILE A 140 7.75 -5.13 -1.32
CA ILE A 140 6.60 -4.80 -2.18
C ILE A 140 7.10 -4.58 -3.63
N ASN A 141 6.83 -5.54 -4.51
CA ASN A 141 7.33 -5.54 -5.89
C ASN A 141 6.80 -4.36 -6.75
N LYS A 142 5.48 -4.13 -6.78
CA LYS A 142 4.86 -3.08 -7.61
C LYS A 142 3.62 -2.44 -6.96
N ASP A 143 3.02 -1.48 -7.66
CA ASP A 143 1.78 -0.77 -7.32
C ASP A 143 1.80 0.06 -6.02
N TYR A 144 2.92 0.73 -5.74
CA TYR A 144 3.07 1.56 -4.54
C TYR A 144 3.65 2.96 -4.84
N ILE A 145 3.56 3.84 -3.84
CA ILE A 145 4.38 5.06 -3.74
C ILE A 145 5.11 5.09 -2.41
N ILE A 146 6.38 5.47 -2.45
CA ILE A 146 7.16 5.82 -1.25
C ILE A 146 6.79 7.25 -0.86
N GLN A 147 6.53 7.48 0.43
CA GLN A 147 6.15 8.78 0.97
C GLN A 147 7.08 9.23 2.09
N ILE A 148 7.27 10.54 2.18
CA ILE A 148 7.97 11.24 3.28
C ILE A 148 6.99 12.20 3.97
N TYR A 149 7.21 12.47 5.26
CA TYR A 149 6.44 13.45 6.01
C TYR A 149 7.07 14.84 5.85
N LYS A 150 6.40 15.76 5.16
CA LYS A 150 6.85 17.15 4.98
C LYS A 150 5.67 18.13 4.93
N ASN A 151 5.82 19.31 5.52
CA ASN A 151 4.77 20.33 5.66
C ASN A 151 3.49 19.76 6.32
N ASN A 152 3.66 19.09 7.45
CA ASN A 152 2.62 18.42 8.25
C ASN A 152 1.75 17.37 7.52
N LYS A 153 2.20 16.86 6.37
CA LYS A 153 1.47 15.85 5.59
C LYS A 153 2.41 14.85 4.91
N TRP A 154 1.88 13.66 4.60
CA TRP A 154 2.60 12.66 3.81
C TRP A 154 2.53 12.99 2.32
N GLN A 155 3.69 13.07 1.66
CA GLN A 155 3.83 13.44 0.26
C GLN A 155 4.68 12.39 -0.46
N LYS A 156 4.54 12.25 -1.80
CA LYS A 156 5.42 11.37 -2.59
C LYS A 156 6.87 11.83 -2.43
N LEU A 157 7.78 10.88 -2.20
CA LEU A 157 9.22 11.12 -2.04
C LEU A 157 9.83 11.61 -3.37
N THR A 158 10.28 12.86 -3.40
CA THR A 158 11.05 13.43 -4.54
C THR A 158 12.54 13.20 -4.36
N ASP A 159 13.33 13.49 -5.40
CA ASP A 159 14.78 13.39 -5.34
C ASP A 159 15.36 14.45 -4.37
N ASP A 160 14.78 15.67 -4.36
CA ASP A 160 15.21 16.75 -3.45
C ASP A 160 15.11 16.39 -1.96
N ASP A 161 14.15 15.55 -1.60
CA ASP A 161 13.97 15.06 -0.23
C ASP A 161 15.17 14.23 0.25
N LEU A 162 15.87 13.56 -0.67
CA LEU A 162 17.02 12.70 -0.39
C LEU A 162 18.28 13.50 -0.04
N ASN A 163 18.34 14.80 -0.35
CA ASN A 163 19.45 15.66 0.05
C ASN A 163 19.64 15.71 1.58
N GLN A 164 18.57 15.46 2.36
CA GLN A 164 18.62 15.34 3.82
C GLN A 164 19.52 14.19 4.30
N LEU A 165 19.69 13.15 3.49
CA LEU A 165 20.54 12.00 3.77
C LEU A 165 21.99 12.17 3.30
N ILE A 166 22.29 13.15 2.45
CA ILE A 166 23.65 13.39 1.96
C ILE A 166 24.50 13.98 3.10
N THR A 167 25.70 13.47 3.26
CA THR A 167 26.71 14.07 4.13
C THR A 167 28.10 13.90 3.54
N ASN A 168 28.95 14.91 3.75
CA ASN A 168 30.36 14.92 3.37
C ASN A 168 31.27 14.69 4.60
N GLN A 169 30.69 14.50 5.79
CA GLN A 169 31.42 14.31 7.04
C GLN A 169 31.39 12.82 7.42
N GLN A 170 32.56 12.28 7.76
CA GLN A 170 32.65 11.01 8.48
C GLN A 170 31.99 11.14 9.87
N GLU A 171 31.60 10.02 10.46
CA GLU A 171 30.85 9.90 11.72
C GLU A 171 29.42 10.48 11.71
N GLN A 172 29.09 11.46 10.87
CA GLN A 172 27.76 12.04 10.82
C GLN A 172 26.71 11.03 10.35
N THR A 173 25.68 10.85 11.18
CA THR A 173 24.47 10.10 10.83
C THR A 173 23.39 11.05 10.34
N LYS A 174 22.74 10.73 9.22
CA LYS A 174 21.50 11.35 8.75
C LYS A 174 20.37 10.33 8.77
N GLU A 175 19.14 10.77 9.01
CA GLU A 175 17.97 9.91 8.87
C GLU A 175 16.75 10.65 8.31
N ILE A 176 15.87 9.92 7.63
CA ILE A 176 14.52 10.37 7.24
C ILE A 176 13.49 9.29 7.59
N MET A 177 12.26 9.73 7.90
CA MET A 177 11.12 8.85 8.15
C MET A 177 10.32 8.67 6.86
N LEU A 178 10.20 7.43 6.39
CA LEU A 178 9.41 7.06 5.22
C LEU A 178 8.22 6.18 5.62
N LYS A 179 7.23 6.10 4.73
CA LYS A 179 6.24 5.02 4.70
C LYS A 179 5.95 4.64 3.25
N ILE A 180 5.29 3.51 3.04
CA ILE A 180 4.80 3.11 1.72
C ILE A 180 3.28 3.14 1.71
N LYS A 181 2.70 3.68 0.65
CA LYS A 181 1.26 3.66 0.41
C LYS A 181 0.97 2.92 -0.90
N ALA A 182 -0.04 2.05 -0.91
CA ALA A 182 -0.52 1.41 -2.13
C ALA A 182 -1.06 2.47 -3.11
N LEU A 183 -0.82 2.30 -4.41
CA LEU A 183 -1.57 3.05 -5.41
C LEU A 183 -3.05 2.73 -5.27
N ASN A 184 -3.93 3.73 -5.35
CA ASN A 184 -5.37 3.50 -5.32
C ASN A 184 -5.81 2.48 -6.41
N THR A 185 -5.13 2.56 -7.56
CA THR A 185 -5.30 1.70 -8.74
C THR A 185 -4.61 0.34 -8.64
N SER A 186 -4.03 -0.03 -7.49
CA SER A 186 -3.54 -1.41 -7.29
C SER A 186 -4.71 -2.38 -7.22
N MET A 187 -4.58 -3.49 -7.95
CA MET A 187 -5.52 -4.61 -7.89
C MET A 187 -5.38 -5.45 -6.62
N LEU A 188 -4.17 -5.58 -6.06
CA LEU A 188 -3.87 -6.55 -4.98
C LEU A 188 -3.32 -5.93 -3.68
N LEU A 189 -2.98 -4.64 -3.65
CA LEU A 189 -2.52 -3.96 -2.43
C LEU A 189 -3.56 -2.96 -1.91
N PHE A 190 -3.60 -2.75 -0.60
CA PHE A 190 -4.32 -1.62 -0.01
C PHE A 190 -3.65 -1.04 1.24
N GLY A 191 -4.03 0.20 1.55
CA GLY A 191 -3.58 0.90 2.75
C GLY A 191 -2.17 1.46 2.63
N GLU A 192 -1.53 1.60 3.78
CA GLU A 192 -0.17 2.13 3.92
C GLU A 192 0.54 1.43 5.08
N THR A 193 1.87 1.36 5.02
CA THR A 193 2.71 0.72 6.03
C THR A 193 2.83 1.58 7.27
N ASN A 194 3.25 0.95 8.37
CA ASN A 194 3.90 1.68 9.44
C ASN A 194 5.14 2.46 8.93
N GLN A 195 5.54 3.48 9.66
CA GLN A 195 6.69 4.31 9.30
C GLN A 195 8.00 3.55 9.55
N PHE A 196 8.94 3.64 8.62
CA PHE A 196 10.27 3.05 8.74
C PHE A 196 11.36 4.11 8.59
N LYS A 197 12.50 3.88 9.24
CA LYS A 197 13.67 4.76 9.14
C LYS A 197 14.52 4.41 7.93
N VAL A 198 15.01 5.42 7.23
CA VAL A 198 16.16 5.33 6.33
C VAL A 198 17.30 6.12 6.97
N ILE A 199 18.43 5.46 7.19
CA ILE A 199 19.58 5.98 7.93
C ILE A 199 20.81 5.90 7.03
N ASN A 200 21.54 7.02 6.87
CA ASN A 200 22.79 7.09 6.12
C ASN A 200 23.95 7.50 7.04
N ASN A 201 25.05 6.76 7.02
CA ASN A 201 26.29 7.08 7.74
C ASN A 201 27.49 6.51 6.96
N LEU A 202 28.47 7.34 6.63
CA LEU A 202 29.63 6.95 5.81
C LEU A 202 30.56 5.93 6.48
N ASN A 203 30.48 5.77 7.80
CA ASN A 203 31.27 4.80 8.58
C ASN A 203 30.55 3.44 8.71
N TYR A 204 29.35 3.28 8.17
CA TYR A 204 28.61 2.02 8.19
C TYR A 204 29.17 1.02 7.17
N ASP A 205 29.57 -0.16 7.62
CA ASP A 205 30.03 -1.25 6.74
C ASP A 205 28.86 -2.20 6.44
N GLU A 206 28.29 -2.07 5.25
CA GLU A 206 27.18 -2.92 4.75
C GLU A 206 27.55 -4.41 4.66
N ASN A 207 28.84 -4.76 4.66
CA ASN A 207 29.30 -6.15 4.58
C ASN A 207 29.41 -6.82 5.97
N LYS A 208 29.45 -6.03 7.05
CA LYS A 208 29.53 -6.52 8.45
C LYS A 208 28.17 -6.58 9.15
N VAL A 209 27.08 -6.53 8.37
CA VAL A 209 25.70 -6.50 8.88
C VAL A 209 25.24 -7.91 9.24
N ILE A 210 25.43 -8.29 10.51
CA ILE A 210 24.96 -9.57 11.02
C ILE A 210 23.46 -9.50 11.34
N ASP A 211 22.66 -10.25 10.58
CA ASP A 211 21.24 -10.44 10.85
C ASP A 211 21.03 -11.39 12.04
N LEU A 212 20.75 -10.81 13.20
CA LEU A 212 20.53 -11.54 14.45
C LEU A 212 19.34 -12.51 14.38
N SER A 213 18.34 -12.29 13.50
CA SER A 213 17.20 -13.20 13.34
C SER A 213 17.59 -14.53 12.69
N LYS A 214 18.70 -14.55 11.93
CA LYS A 214 19.26 -15.76 11.32
C LYS A 214 20.19 -16.53 12.27
N ILE A 215 20.60 -15.95 13.41
CA ILE A 215 21.40 -16.63 14.42
C ILE A 215 20.52 -17.58 15.24
N LYS A 216 20.38 -18.82 14.77
CA LYS A 216 19.79 -19.91 15.56
C LYS A 216 20.72 -20.29 16.72
N TYR A 217 20.52 -19.66 17.88
CA TYR A 217 21.18 -20.08 19.12
C TYR A 217 20.56 -21.41 19.60
N GLN A 218 21.10 -22.53 19.10
CA GLN A 218 20.55 -23.89 19.29
C GLN A 218 19.17 -24.08 18.62
N ASN A 219 18.74 -25.33 18.47
CA ASN A 219 17.42 -25.68 17.93
C ASN A 219 16.37 -25.69 19.05
N GLN A 220 16.12 -24.52 19.68
CA GLN A 220 15.17 -24.38 20.79
C GLN A 220 14.32 -23.12 20.62
N GLU A 221 13.02 -23.23 20.90
CA GLU A 221 12.14 -22.09 21.12
C GLU A 221 12.30 -21.60 22.57
N TYR A 222 12.70 -20.35 22.75
CA TYR A 222 12.91 -19.77 24.07
C TYR A 222 11.65 -19.10 24.61
N ASN A 223 10.81 -19.88 25.32
CA ASN A 223 9.80 -19.29 26.19
C ASN A 223 10.49 -18.68 27.43
N PHE A 224 10.40 -17.35 27.56
CA PHE A 224 11.04 -16.59 28.64
C PHE A 224 10.11 -16.22 29.79
N LYS A 225 8.80 -16.54 29.76
CA LYS A 225 7.80 -16.08 30.75
C LYS A 225 8.23 -16.28 32.20
N ASP A 226 8.81 -17.44 32.51
CA ASP A 226 9.11 -17.87 33.88
C ASP A 226 10.62 -17.81 34.22
N LYS A 227 11.42 -17.11 33.40
CA LYS A 227 12.88 -17.03 33.58
C LYS A 227 13.29 -15.85 34.48
N LYS A 228 13.96 -16.14 35.60
CA LYS A 228 14.61 -15.11 36.44
C LYS A 228 15.59 -14.26 35.63
N MET A 229 15.59 -12.96 35.88
CA MET A 229 16.36 -11.93 35.16
C MET A 229 17.86 -12.27 34.97
N ILE A 230 18.50 -12.86 35.98
CA ILE A 230 19.91 -13.29 35.92
C ILE A 230 20.14 -14.31 34.79
N PHE A 231 19.21 -15.24 34.57
CA PHE A 231 19.32 -16.26 33.51
C PHE A 231 19.16 -15.64 32.11
N LEU A 232 18.29 -14.62 31.97
CA LEU A 232 18.16 -13.80 30.76
C LEU A 232 19.46 -13.03 30.45
N ILE A 233 20.08 -12.41 31.46
CA ILE A 233 21.36 -11.69 31.32
C ILE A 233 22.46 -12.65 30.85
N ILE A 234 22.55 -13.87 31.43
CA ILE A 234 23.55 -14.87 31.02
C ILE A 234 23.33 -15.34 29.57
N ILE A 235 22.08 -15.54 29.12
CA ILE A 235 21.78 -15.88 27.72
C ILE A 235 22.19 -14.72 26.79
N LEU A 236 21.76 -13.50 27.11
CA LEU A 236 22.08 -12.30 26.32
C LEU A 236 23.58 -12.09 26.20
N TRP A 237 24.34 -12.24 27.29
CA TRP A 237 25.80 -12.07 27.29
C TRP A 237 26.52 -13.16 26.47
N ASN A 238 26.03 -14.41 26.52
CA ASN A 238 26.55 -15.50 25.69
C ASN A 238 26.28 -15.29 24.19
N ILE A 239 25.11 -14.75 23.84
CA ILE A 239 24.78 -14.36 22.45
C ILE A 239 25.68 -13.20 22.01
N LEU A 240 25.77 -12.14 22.83
CA LEU A 240 26.59 -10.96 22.53
C LEU A 240 28.08 -11.31 22.36
N SER A 241 28.62 -12.17 23.23
CA SER A 241 30.00 -12.67 23.14
C SER A 241 30.26 -13.46 21.86
N LYS A 242 29.30 -14.28 21.40
CA LYS A 242 29.41 -14.97 20.11
C LYS A 242 29.29 -14.03 18.91
N VAL A 243 28.43 -13.02 18.97
CA VAL A 243 28.32 -12.00 17.92
C VAL A 243 29.61 -11.18 17.81
N LEU A 244 30.22 -10.78 18.93
CA LEU A 244 31.52 -10.09 18.93
C LEU A 244 32.64 -10.96 18.33
N LYS A 245 32.62 -12.28 18.55
CA LYS A 245 33.55 -13.25 17.93
C LYS A 245 33.27 -13.54 16.44
N LEU A 246 32.26 -12.91 15.84
CA LEU A 246 31.97 -12.97 14.39
C LEU A 246 32.23 -11.62 13.67
N ILE A 247 32.66 -10.59 14.42
CA ILE A 247 32.91 -9.22 13.92
C ILE A 247 34.41 -8.89 13.89
N ASN A 248 35.20 -9.59 14.71
CA ASN A 248 36.67 -9.57 14.75
C ASN A 248 37.26 -10.73 13.93
#